data_AF-I2NTZ9-F1
#
_entry.id   AF-I2NTZ9-F1
#
_cell.length_a   1.000
_cell.length_b   1.000
_cell.length_c   1.000
_cell.angle_alpha   90.00
_cell.angle_beta   90.00
_cell.angle_gamma   90.00
#
_symmetry.space_group_name_H-M   'P 1'
#
loop_
_entity.id
_entity.type
_entity.pdbx_description
1 polymer ?
#
loop_
_entity_poly.entity_id
_entity_poly.type
_entity_poly.pdbx_seq_one_letter_code
_entity_poly.pdbx_strand_id
1 'polypeptide(L)'
;MLASYFPVLVFILVGLAAGVLFILLGTILGPKHHYAEKDAAYECGFEAFENARMKFDVRYYLVAILFILFDLEVAFMLPWAVVFKELGAYGFWSMLVFIVVLTVGFVYEWKKGALEWE
;
A
#
# COMPACT_ATOMS: atom_id res chain seq x y z
N MET A 1 26.07 8.96 -12.59
CA MET A 1 24.68 8.47 -12.60
C MET A 1 24.38 7.61 -11.38
N LEU A 2 25.03 6.45 -11.16
CA LEU A 2 24.75 5.61 -9.96
C LEU A 2 25.20 6.24 -8.62
N ALA A 3 26.27 7.04 -8.62
CA ALA A 3 26.75 7.73 -7.41
C ALA A 3 25.70 8.66 -6.79
N SER A 4 24.76 9.18 -7.58
CA SER A 4 23.66 10.03 -7.10
C SER A 4 22.64 9.28 -6.23
N TYR A 5 22.60 7.95 -6.30
CA TYR A 5 21.75 7.11 -5.45
C TYR A 5 22.43 6.71 -4.13
N PHE A 6 23.73 6.96 -3.98
CA PHE A 6 24.46 6.65 -2.75
C PHE A 6 23.84 7.30 -1.50
N PRO A 7 23.44 8.59 -1.52
CA PRO A 7 22.74 9.20 -0.38
C PRO A 7 21.42 8.50 -0.03
N VAL A 8 20.68 8.01 -1.03
CA VAL A 8 19.41 7.29 -0.82
C VAL A 8 19.68 5.96 -0.10
N LEU A 9 20.71 5.22 -0.53
CA LEU A 9 21.13 3.98 0.14
C LEU A 9 21.54 4.24 1.59
N VAL A 10 22.36 5.27 1.83
CA VAL A 10 22.77 5.65 3.19
C VAL A 10 21.55 6.01 4.05
N PHE A 11 20.58 6.74 3.51
CA PHE A 11 19.37 7.10 4.24
C PHE A 11 18.54 5.87 4.64
N ILE A 12 18.36 4.91 3.73
CA ILE A 12 17.68 3.63 4.02
C ILE A 12 18.42 2.86 5.13
N LEU A 13 19.74 2.77 5.05
CA LEU A 13 20.55 2.07 6.05
C LEU A 13 20.50 2.73 7.42
N VAL A 14 20.59 4.05 7.49
CA VAL A 14 20.49 4.80 8.75
C VAL A 14 19.09 4.67 9.33
N GLY A 15 18.04 4.75 8.51
CA GLY A 15 16.65 4.55 8.96
C GLY A 15 16.42 3.15 9.53
N LEU A 16 16.90 2.12 8.85
CA LEU A 16 16.85 0.74 9.34
C LEU A 16 17.66 0.56 10.63
N ALA A 17 18.89 1.09 10.68
CA ALA A 17 19.74 1.02 11.85
C ALA A 17 19.08 1.71 13.06
N ALA A 18 18.47 2.87 12.87
CA ALA A 18 17.73 3.57 13.91
C ALA A 18 16.51 2.77 14.39
N GLY A 19 15.71 2.22 13.47
CA GLY A 19 14.55 1.39 13.82
C GLY A 19 14.95 0.15 14.64
N VAL A 20 15.98 -0.57 14.20
CA VAL A 20 16.53 -1.72 14.93
C VAL A 20 17.10 -1.29 16.28
N LEU A 21 17.88 -0.20 16.33
CA LEU A 21 18.46 0.31 17.57
C LEU A 21 17.38 0.64 18.60
N PHE A 22 16.30 1.32 18.22
CA PHE A 22 15.23 1.65 19.16
C PHE A 22 14.47 0.42 19.68
N ILE A 23 14.23 -0.57 18.82
CA ILE A 23 13.65 -1.85 19.26
C ILE A 23 14.60 -2.58 20.23
N LEU A 24 15.92 -2.60 19.94
CA LEU A 24 16.92 -3.20 20.82
C LEU A 24 17.03 -2.48 22.16
N LEU A 25 17.06 -1.15 22.16
CA LEU A 25 17.06 -0.37 23.40
C LEU A 25 15.80 -0.64 24.22
N GLY A 26 14.62 -0.66 23.59
CA GLY A 26 13.36 -0.97 24.28
C GLY A 26 13.33 -2.38 24.90
N THR A 27 13.88 -3.37 24.19
CA THR A 27 13.92 -4.76 24.68
C THR A 27 15.01 -5.04 25.71
N ILE A 28 16.13 -4.31 25.67
CA ILE A 28 17.25 -4.46 26.63
C ILE A 28 16.98 -3.66 27.91
N LEU A 29 16.52 -2.41 27.78
CA LEU A 29 16.31 -1.50 28.91
C LEU A 29 14.93 -1.69 29.57
N GLY A 30 13.97 -2.30 28.87
CA GLY A 30 12.61 -2.52 29.38
C GLY A 30 12.54 -3.59 30.47
N PRO A 31 11.68 -3.42 31.49
CA PRO A 31 11.46 -4.42 32.53
C PRO A 31 10.78 -5.67 31.95
N LYS A 32 11.37 -6.83 32.22
CA LYS A 32 10.89 -8.13 31.73
C LYS A 32 9.98 -8.79 32.76
N HIS A 33 8.71 -8.38 32.77
CA HIS A 33 7.66 -9.05 33.54
C HIS A 33 6.80 -9.87 32.59
N HIS A 34 6.97 -11.18 32.59
CA HIS A 34 6.15 -12.14 31.86
C HIS A 34 5.26 -12.89 32.84
N TYR A 35 3.98 -12.98 32.53
CA TYR A 35 2.98 -13.74 33.28
C TYR A 35 1.83 -14.07 32.34
N ALA A 36 1.11 -15.15 32.64
CA ALA A 36 0.18 -15.79 31.72
C ALA A 36 -0.85 -14.81 31.12
N GLU A 37 -1.40 -13.93 31.93
CA GLU A 37 -2.42 -12.97 31.52
C GLU A 37 -1.88 -11.83 30.65
N LYS A 38 -0.60 -11.44 30.80
CA LYS A 38 0.03 -10.40 29.98
C LYS A 38 0.44 -10.92 28.60
N ASP A 39 0.82 -12.18 28.53
CA ASP A 39 1.23 -12.83 27.29
C ASP A 39 0.02 -13.41 26.52
N ALA A 40 -1.19 -13.37 27.09
CA ALA A 40 -2.45 -13.75 26.45
C ALA A 40 -2.95 -12.67 25.48
N ALA A 41 -3.71 -13.10 24.46
CA ALA A 41 -4.37 -12.18 23.53
C ALA A 41 -5.43 -11.34 24.26
N TYR A 42 -5.57 -10.07 23.87
CA TYR A 42 -6.57 -9.18 24.46
C TYR A 42 -7.97 -9.54 23.96
N GLU A 43 -8.83 -10.02 24.86
CA GLU A 43 -10.24 -10.33 24.59
C GLU A 43 -11.14 -9.84 25.76
N CYS A 44 -10.95 -8.58 26.19
CA CYS A 44 -11.72 -7.95 27.28
C CYS A 44 -11.81 -8.78 28.59
N GLY A 45 -10.77 -9.56 28.90
CA GLY A 45 -10.69 -10.39 30.11
C GLY A 45 -11.22 -11.82 29.97
N PHE A 46 -11.58 -12.23 28.76
CA PHE A 46 -11.98 -13.61 28.44
C PHE A 46 -10.87 -14.38 27.72
N GLU A 47 -11.00 -15.71 27.70
CA GLU A 47 -10.17 -16.55 26.84
C GLU A 47 -10.65 -16.42 25.38
N ALA A 48 -9.71 -16.48 24.43
CA ALA A 48 -10.03 -16.37 23.01
C ALA A 48 -11.05 -17.45 22.60
N PHE A 49 -12.24 -17.00 22.22
CA PHE A 49 -13.39 -17.89 22.01
C PHE A 49 -13.36 -18.62 20.66
N GLU A 50 -12.70 -18.07 19.64
CA GLU A 50 -12.82 -18.54 18.25
C GLU A 50 -11.49 -18.77 17.53
N ASN A 51 -11.54 -19.59 16.47
CA ASN A 51 -10.44 -19.75 15.54
C ASN A 51 -10.27 -18.47 14.71
N ALA A 52 -9.09 -17.84 14.75
CA ALA A 52 -8.74 -16.64 13.99
C ALA A 52 -8.73 -16.81 12.43
N ARG A 53 -9.22 -17.94 11.92
CA ARG A 53 -9.27 -18.28 10.48
C ARG A 53 -10.66 -18.08 9.91
N MET A 54 -11.26 -16.93 10.18
CA MET A 54 -12.52 -16.52 9.56
C MET A 54 -12.28 -16.05 8.12
N LYS A 55 -13.28 -16.26 7.25
CA LYS A 55 -13.25 -15.71 5.91
C LYS A 55 -13.38 -14.20 6.01
N PHE A 56 -12.35 -13.48 5.58
CA PHE A 56 -12.43 -12.04 5.44
C PHE A 56 -13.35 -11.67 4.29
N ASP A 57 -13.90 -10.47 4.37
CA ASP A 57 -14.79 -9.96 3.36
C ASP A 57 -14.09 -9.80 2.00
N VAL A 58 -14.78 -10.16 0.91
CA VAL A 58 -14.27 -10.03 -0.47
C VAL A 58 -14.07 -8.56 -0.84
N ARG A 59 -14.69 -7.62 -0.13
CA ARG A 59 -14.52 -6.17 -0.32
C ARG A 59 -13.04 -5.73 -0.32
N TYR A 60 -12.20 -6.30 0.55
CA TYR A 60 -10.76 -5.98 0.58
C TYR A 60 -10.05 -6.38 -0.71
N TYR A 61 -10.47 -7.50 -1.32
CA TYR A 61 -9.92 -7.99 -2.58
C TYR A 61 -10.33 -7.10 -3.76
N LEU A 62 -11.59 -6.65 -3.80
CA LEU A 62 -12.07 -5.73 -4.84
C LEU A 62 -11.29 -4.41 -4.82
N VAL A 63 -11.09 -3.83 -3.64
CA VAL A 63 -10.30 -2.60 -3.47
C VAL A 63 -8.84 -2.81 -3.88
N ALA A 64 -8.24 -3.95 -3.53
CA ALA A 64 -6.85 -4.25 -3.89
C ALA A 64 -6.64 -4.38 -5.40
N ILE A 65 -7.56 -5.05 -6.12
CA ILE A 65 -7.48 -5.16 -7.59
C ILE A 65 -7.67 -3.80 -8.24
N LEU A 66 -8.63 -3.01 -7.78
CA LEU A 66 -8.85 -1.68 -8.30
C LEU A 66 -7.63 -0.78 -8.08
N PHE A 67 -7.00 -0.87 -6.91
CA PHE A 67 -5.74 -0.18 -6.63
C PHE A 67 -4.63 -0.59 -7.60
N ILE A 68 -4.48 -1.88 -7.90
CA ILE A 68 -3.48 -2.36 -8.88
C ILE A 68 -3.74 -1.78 -10.28
N LEU A 69 -5.00 -1.72 -10.71
CA LEU A 69 -5.36 -1.14 -12.01
C LEU A 69 -5.02 0.36 -12.08
N PHE A 70 -5.35 1.12 -11.03
CA PHE A 70 -5.02 2.54 -10.96
C PHE A 70 -3.51 2.81 -10.82
N ASP A 71 -2.78 1.98 -10.08
CA ASP A 71 -1.33 2.10 -9.98
C ASP A 71 -0.66 1.88 -11.35
N LEU A 72 -1.16 0.89 -12.10
CA LEU A 72 -0.73 0.64 -13.48
C LEU A 72 -1.10 1.80 -14.42
N GLU A 73 -2.27 2.42 -14.27
CA GLU A 73 -2.63 3.65 -15.00
C GLU A 73 -1.60 4.75 -14.79
N VAL A 74 -1.26 5.06 -13.52
CA VAL A 74 -0.28 6.08 -13.18
C VAL A 74 1.12 5.71 -13.70
N ALA A 75 1.50 4.44 -13.64
CA ALA A 75 2.76 3.95 -14.17
C ALA A 75 2.90 4.20 -15.70
N PHE A 76 1.80 4.14 -16.47
CA PHE A 76 1.79 4.51 -17.89
C PHE A 76 1.70 6.03 -18.12
N MET A 77 1.01 6.76 -17.25
CA MET A 77 0.91 8.22 -17.34
C MET A 77 2.24 8.92 -17.09
N LEU A 78 3.09 8.40 -16.19
CA LEU A 78 4.35 9.04 -15.81
C LEU A 78 5.32 9.22 -16.99
N PRO A 79 5.70 8.18 -17.76
CA PRO A 79 6.56 8.34 -18.93
C PRO A 79 5.97 9.30 -19.96
N TRP A 80 4.67 9.18 -20.25
CA TRP A 80 3.98 10.06 -21.17
C TRP A 80 4.04 11.53 -20.72
N ALA A 81 3.84 11.81 -19.43
CA ALA A 81 3.90 13.16 -18.88
C ALA A 81 5.30 13.77 -19.01
N VAL A 82 6.36 12.94 -18.83
CA VAL A 82 7.76 13.37 -18.96
C VAL A 82 8.08 13.78 -20.40
N VAL A 83 7.63 13.03 -21.41
CA VAL A 83 7.93 13.30 -22.83
C VAL A 83 6.79 13.98 -23.59
N PHE A 84 5.77 14.50 -22.89
CA PHE A 84 4.53 15.02 -23.49
C PHE A 84 4.78 16.02 -24.64
N LYS A 85 5.75 16.92 -24.47
CA LYS A 85 6.09 17.94 -25.47
C LYS A 85 6.65 17.36 -26.77
N GLU A 86 7.32 16.21 -26.70
CA GLU A 86 7.93 15.55 -27.85
C GLU A 86 6.92 14.73 -28.66
N LEU A 87 5.86 14.23 -28.00
CA LEU A 87 4.83 13.39 -28.62
C LEU A 87 3.79 14.18 -29.43
N GLY A 88 3.67 15.50 -29.19
CA GLY A 88 2.72 16.37 -29.87
C GLY A 88 1.25 15.92 -29.77
N ALA A 89 0.45 16.24 -30.79
CA ALA A 89 -0.98 15.94 -30.80
C ALA A 89 -1.30 14.43 -30.73
N TYR A 90 -0.44 13.58 -31.30
CA TYR A 90 -0.64 12.13 -31.29
C TYR A 90 -0.52 11.55 -29.87
N GLY A 91 0.50 11.97 -29.11
CA GLY A 91 0.64 11.61 -27.70
C GLY A 91 -0.52 12.11 -26.85
N PHE A 92 -1.01 13.33 -27.11
CA PHE A 92 -2.15 13.88 -26.39
C PHE A 92 -3.41 13.03 -26.58
N TRP A 93 -3.81 12.78 -27.84
CA TRP A 93 -5.04 12.04 -28.13
C TRP A 93 -4.98 10.57 -27.72
N SER A 94 -3.83 9.91 -27.87
CA SER A 94 -3.65 8.53 -27.41
C SER A 94 -3.82 8.39 -25.89
N MET A 95 -3.22 9.31 -25.11
CA MET A 95 -3.40 9.31 -23.65
C MET A 95 -4.81 9.73 -23.23
N LEU A 96 -5.44 10.67 -23.93
CA LEU A 96 -6.82 11.04 -23.66
C LEU A 96 -7.76 9.83 -23.81
N VAL A 97 -7.61 9.06 -24.89
CA VAL A 97 -8.39 7.82 -25.09
C VAL A 97 -8.09 6.80 -23.99
N PHE A 98 -6.83 6.62 -23.61
CA PHE A 98 -6.44 5.70 -22.53
C PHE A 98 -7.13 6.05 -21.20
N ILE A 99 -7.06 7.31 -20.78
CA ILE A 99 -7.70 7.79 -19.54
C ILE A 99 -9.22 7.63 -19.62
N VAL A 100 -9.84 7.96 -20.75
CA VAL A 100 -11.30 7.84 -20.92
C VAL A 100 -11.74 6.39 -20.78
N VAL A 101 -11.03 5.44 -21.41
CA VAL A 101 -11.38 4.01 -21.33
C VAL A 101 -11.31 3.50 -19.89
N LEU A 102 -10.26 3.82 -19.15
CA LEU A 102 -10.11 3.41 -17.75
C LEU A 102 -11.12 4.11 -16.83
N THR A 103 -11.37 5.41 -17.05
CA THR A 103 -12.40 6.17 -16.33
C THR A 103 -13.78 5.55 -16.53
N VAL A 104 -14.11 5.09 -17.74
CA VAL A 104 -15.38 4.39 -18.00
C VAL A 104 -15.45 3.06 -17.24
N GLY A 105 -14.36 2.30 -17.19
CA GLY A 105 -14.26 1.08 -16.38
C GLY A 105 -14.50 1.35 -14.90
N PHE A 106 -13.84 2.39 -14.37
CA PHE A 106 -14.02 2.82 -12.98
C PHE A 106 -15.46 3.26 -12.68
N VAL A 107 -16.08 4.07 -13.55
CA VAL A 107 -17.48 4.50 -13.37
C VAL A 107 -18.43 3.30 -13.38
N TYR A 108 -18.16 2.28 -14.19
CA TYR A 108 -18.95 1.06 -14.21
C TYR A 108 -18.83 0.28 -12.89
N GLU A 109 -17.63 0.11 -12.37
CA GLU A 109 -17.39 -0.57 -11.09
C GLU A 109 -18.01 0.17 -9.91
N TRP A 110 -17.90 1.51 -9.90
CA TRP A 110 -18.58 2.37 -8.93
C TRP A 110 -20.09 2.13 -8.97
N LYS A 111 -20.71 2.19 -10.15
CA LYS A 111 -22.16 1.96 -10.29
C LYS A 111 -22.59 0.55 -9.90
N LYS A 112 -21.68 -0.42 -9.90
CA LYS A 112 -21.93 -1.79 -9.44
C LYS A 112 -21.75 -1.98 -7.93
N GLY A 113 -21.40 -0.93 -7.19
CA GLY A 113 -21.21 -1.01 -5.74
C GLY A 113 -19.91 -1.71 -5.33
N ALA A 114 -18.94 -1.87 -6.24
CA ALA A 114 -17.65 -2.50 -5.90
C ALA A 114 -16.85 -1.73 -4.83
N LEU A 115 -17.22 -0.46 -4.62
CA LEU A 115 -16.60 0.47 -3.66
C LEU A 115 -17.50 0.78 -2.46
N GLU A 116 -18.69 0.18 -2.37
CA GLU A 116 -19.61 0.45 -1.25
C GLU A 116 -19.14 -0.28 0.02
N TRP A 117 -19.25 0.43 1.15
CA TRP A 117 -18.70 0.04 2.44
C TRP A 117 -19.76 0.09 3.55
N GLU A 118 -20.99 -0.27 3.19
CA GLU A 118 -22.09 -0.56 4.12
C GLU A 118 -22.21 -2.06 4.38
#